data_AF-A0A1H6NY17-F1
#
_entry.id   AF-A0A1H6NY17-F1
#
_cell.length_a   1.000
_cell.length_b   1.000
_cell.length_c   1.000
_cell.angle_alpha   90.00
_cell.angle_beta   90.00
_cell.angle_gamma   90.00
#
_symmetry.space_group_name_H-M   'P 1'
#
loop_
_entity.id
_entity.type
_entity.pdbx_description
1 polymer ?
#
loop_
_entity_poly.entity_id
_entity_poly.type
_entity_poly.pdbx_seq_one_letter_code
_entity_poly.pdbx_strand_id
1 'polypeptide(L)'
;MTKPLIYITHIFAFLTFVGFTVKAARADETVTVGGSRAVLIKPASPRASVILMPGGSGAISPREHGEINGLRGNQLVRTRSAYAARGLAVLVVDAGTDLSSAVQYMAAIKRPVTVVATSRGTQRAAEGIARGARPDALVLTSGFLSAESGSGSNVMSIIGSPSALPRTLVIHHRNDGCKVTAPAGVDPFVKWSAGRARVAWLSGGRNDGDPCEARGYHGFNGLDGQVVGLAAGFR
;
A
#
# COMPACT_ATOMS: atom_id res chain seq x y z
N MET A 1 -71.91 7.79 42.06
CA MET A 1 -70.61 7.08 41.98
C MET A 1 -70.29 6.85 40.51
N THR A 2 -69.39 7.65 39.96
CA THR A 2 -68.96 7.67 38.56
C THR A 2 -67.84 6.66 38.31
N LYS A 3 -68.00 5.80 37.30
CA LYS A 3 -66.94 4.84 36.86
C LYS A 3 -65.95 5.54 35.91
N PRO A 4 -64.63 5.27 35.98
CA PRO A 4 -63.67 5.90 35.09
C PRO A 4 -63.58 5.15 33.75
N LEU A 5 -63.40 5.91 32.68
CA LEU A 5 -63.13 5.42 31.32
C LEU A 5 -61.61 5.28 31.14
N ILE A 6 -61.13 4.11 30.74
CA ILE A 6 -59.72 3.86 30.43
C ILE A 6 -59.54 3.99 28.91
N TYR A 7 -58.74 4.96 28.47
CA TYR A 7 -58.30 5.11 27.08
C TYR A 7 -57.05 4.25 26.84
N ILE A 8 -57.14 3.30 25.92
CA ILE A 8 -56.00 2.50 25.46
C ILE A 8 -55.41 3.19 24.23
N THR A 9 -54.23 3.80 24.38
CA THR A 9 -53.45 4.37 23.29
C THR A 9 -52.62 3.27 22.63
N HIS A 10 -52.89 2.94 21.37
CA HIS A 10 -52.06 2.02 20.59
C HIS A 10 -50.83 2.76 20.03
N ILE A 11 -49.66 2.45 20.57
CA ILE A 11 -48.37 2.90 20.04
C ILE A 11 -47.95 1.93 18.93
N PHE A 12 -48.06 2.35 17.67
CA PHE A 12 -47.46 1.65 16.54
C PHE A 12 -45.96 2.01 16.47
N ALA A 13 -45.10 1.07 16.88
CA ALA A 13 -43.66 1.20 16.67
C ALA A 13 -43.29 0.78 15.23
N PHE A 14 -42.93 1.76 14.40
CA PHE A 14 -42.37 1.50 13.07
C PHE A 14 -40.90 1.09 13.23
N LEU A 15 -40.58 -0.20 13.06
CA LEU A 15 -39.20 -0.68 13.00
C LEU A 15 -38.64 -0.40 11.60
N THR A 16 -37.85 0.67 11.45
CA THR A 16 -37.09 0.93 10.22
C THR A 16 -35.89 -0.01 10.14
N PHE A 17 -36.00 -1.05 9.31
CA PHE A 17 -34.88 -1.92 8.95
C PHE A 17 -33.92 -1.15 8.02
N VAL A 18 -32.84 -0.59 8.57
CA VAL A 18 -31.73 -0.06 7.76
C VAL A 18 -30.93 -1.26 7.24
N GLY A 19 -31.26 -1.71 6.03
CA GLY A 19 -30.50 -2.75 5.34
C GLY A 19 -29.12 -2.24 4.94
N PHE A 20 -28.06 -2.71 5.61
CA PHE A 20 -26.70 -2.54 5.15
C PHE A 20 -26.47 -3.43 3.92
N THR A 21 -26.42 -2.83 2.73
CA THR A 21 -25.94 -3.56 1.54
C THR A 21 -24.42 -3.70 1.63
N VAL A 22 -23.94 -4.87 2.06
CA VAL A 22 -22.54 -5.22 1.90
C VAL A 22 -22.33 -5.46 0.41
N LYS A 23 -21.84 -4.45 -0.33
CA LYS A 23 -21.36 -4.67 -1.70
C LYS A 23 -20.24 -5.70 -1.62
N ALA A 24 -20.50 -6.92 -2.09
CA ALA A 24 -19.51 -7.98 -2.16
C ALA A 24 -18.28 -7.45 -2.92
N ALA A 25 -17.14 -7.40 -2.24
CA ALA A 25 -15.87 -7.27 -2.93
C ALA A 25 -15.72 -8.49 -3.84
N ARG A 26 -15.28 -8.29 -5.09
CA ARG A 26 -14.91 -9.42 -5.94
C ARG A 26 -13.74 -10.15 -5.27
N ALA A 27 -13.75 -11.48 -5.38
CA ALA A 27 -12.62 -12.30 -4.95
C ALA A 27 -11.32 -11.82 -5.61
N ASP A 28 -10.18 -12.11 -4.99
CA ASP A 28 -8.88 -11.87 -5.59
C ASP A 28 -8.82 -12.61 -6.96
N GLU A 29 -8.34 -11.93 -7.99
CA GLU A 29 -8.22 -12.45 -9.36
C GLU A 29 -6.74 -12.52 -9.74
N THR A 30 -6.30 -13.59 -10.38
CA THR A 30 -4.96 -13.62 -10.98
C THR A 30 -5.01 -13.08 -12.39
N VAL A 31 -4.19 -12.07 -12.66
CA VAL A 31 -4.13 -11.34 -13.93
C VAL A 31 -2.72 -11.36 -14.49
N THR A 32 -2.59 -11.18 -15.80
CA THR A 32 -1.29 -11.01 -16.47
C THR A 32 -1.09 -9.55 -16.83
N VAL A 33 0.00 -8.96 -16.34
CA VAL A 33 0.36 -7.54 -16.52
C VAL A 33 1.82 -7.46 -16.94
N GLY A 34 2.10 -6.90 -18.12
CA GLY A 34 3.47 -6.75 -18.64
C GLY A 34 4.22 -8.10 -18.72
N GLY A 35 3.53 -9.17 -19.10
CA GLY A 35 4.11 -10.52 -19.22
C GLY A 35 4.29 -11.28 -17.91
N SER A 36 3.94 -10.70 -16.75
CA SER A 36 4.02 -11.36 -15.44
C SER A 36 2.65 -11.51 -14.79
N ARG A 37 2.46 -12.59 -14.03
CA ARG A 37 1.26 -12.78 -13.21
C ARG A 37 1.29 -11.79 -12.03
N ALA A 38 0.11 -11.32 -11.64
CA ALA A 38 -0.13 -10.45 -10.51
C ALA A 38 -1.50 -10.78 -9.89
N VAL A 39 -1.76 -10.31 -8.68
CA VAL A 39 -3.04 -10.51 -7.99
C VAL A 39 -3.81 -9.20 -7.90
N LEU A 40 -5.01 -9.18 -8.46
CA LEU A 40 -5.91 -8.04 -8.50
C LEU A 40 -7.04 -8.22 -7.48
N ILE A 41 -7.31 -7.20 -6.68
CA ILE A 41 -8.52 -7.08 -5.86
C ILE A 41 -9.29 -5.87 -6.37
N LYS A 42 -10.47 -6.12 -6.94
CA LYS A 42 -11.26 -5.07 -7.60
C LYS A 42 -12.62 -4.87 -6.90
N PRO A 43 -12.77 -3.83 -6.06
CA PRO A 43 -14.08 -3.42 -5.57
C PRO A 43 -15.04 -3.10 -6.73
N ALA A 44 -16.35 -3.24 -6.52
CA ALA A 44 -17.35 -2.94 -7.55
C ALA A 44 -17.33 -1.48 -8.04
N SER A 45 -16.88 -0.55 -7.19
CA SER A 45 -16.83 0.88 -7.50
C SER A 45 -15.56 1.49 -6.90
N PRO A 46 -14.36 1.23 -7.48
CA PRO A 46 -13.11 1.73 -6.94
C PRO A 46 -13.05 3.26 -7.09
N ARG A 47 -12.55 3.95 -6.06
CA ARG A 47 -12.36 5.41 -6.09
C ARG A 47 -10.98 5.83 -6.62
N ALA A 48 -10.01 4.92 -6.59
CA ALA A 48 -8.64 5.06 -7.08
C ALA A 48 -8.01 3.67 -7.19
N SER A 49 -6.79 3.61 -7.71
CA SER A 49 -6.01 2.37 -7.81
C SER A 49 -4.71 2.46 -7.02
N VAL A 50 -4.25 1.31 -6.53
CA VAL A 50 -2.98 1.15 -5.85
C VAL A 50 -2.24 -0.08 -6.37
N ILE A 51 -0.95 0.08 -6.63
CA ILE A 51 -0.01 -1.01 -6.93
C ILE A 51 0.81 -1.26 -5.67
N LEU A 52 0.81 -2.50 -5.19
CA LEU A 52 1.56 -2.93 -4.02
C LEU A 52 2.79 -3.71 -4.50
N MET A 53 3.98 -3.13 -4.30
CA MET A 53 5.26 -3.69 -4.74
C MET A 53 6.07 -4.18 -3.53
N PRO A 54 6.06 -5.49 -3.24
CA PRO A 54 6.73 -6.03 -2.07
C PRO A 54 8.25 -6.01 -2.20
N GLY A 55 8.91 -6.01 -1.04
CA GLY A 55 10.37 -6.09 -0.91
C GLY A 55 10.90 -7.53 -0.98
N GLY A 56 12.11 -7.74 -0.43
CA GLY A 56 12.78 -9.05 -0.53
C GLY A 56 13.06 -9.43 -1.99
N SER A 57 12.73 -10.66 -2.38
CA SER A 57 12.79 -11.11 -3.77
C SER A 57 11.72 -10.48 -4.67
N GLY A 58 10.66 -9.92 -4.08
CA GLY A 58 9.47 -9.47 -4.82
C GLY A 58 8.59 -10.60 -5.36
N ALA A 59 9.00 -11.86 -5.23
CA ALA A 59 8.29 -13.02 -5.75
C ALA A 59 7.12 -13.39 -4.84
N ILE A 60 5.91 -12.97 -5.21
CA ILE A 60 4.67 -13.34 -4.53
C ILE A 60 4.13 -14.69 -5.01
N SER A 61 4.69 -15.25 -6.09
CA SER A 61 4.32 -16.55 -6.65
C SER A 61 2.80 -16.70 -6.84
N PRO A 62 2.17 -15.89 -7.73
CA PRO A 62 0.72 -15.92 -7.94
C PRO A 62 0.27 -17.26 -8.51
N ARG A 63 -0.71 -17.90 -7.88
CA ARG A 63 -1.40 -19.09 -8.42
C ARG A 63 -2.74 -18.71 -9.02
N GLU A 64 -3.58 -19.67 -9.34
CA GLU A 64 -4.92 -19.40 -9.87
C GLU A 64 -5.81 -18.72 -8.81
N HIS A 65 -6.89 -18.08 -9.25
CA HIS A 65 -7.91 -17.49 -8.36
C HIS A 65 -7.38 -16.51 -7.29
N GLY A 66 -6.37 -15.71 -7.63
CA GLY A 66 -5.83 -14.66 -6.77
C GLY A 66 -4.95 -15.15 -5.62
N GLU A 67 -4.58 -16.43 -5.59
CA GLU A 67 -3.74 -16.99 -4.54
C GLU A 67 -2.30 -16.45 -4.58
N ILE A 68 -1.75 -16.14 -3.39
CA ILE A 68 -0.37 -15.68 -3.18
C ILE A 68 0.36 -16.69 -2.29
N ASN A 69 1.39 -17.35 -2.83
CA ASN A 69 2.18 -18.37 -2.11
C ASN A 69 3.56 -17.90 -1.66
N GLY A 70 4.02 -16.74 -2.14
CA GLY A 70 5.26 -16.09 -1.71
C GLY A 70 4.99 -14.88 -0.81
N LEU A 71 5.97 -14.51 0.02
CA LEU A 71 5.99 -13.25 0.78
C LEU A 71 4.72 -12.98 1.62
N ARG A 72 4.00 -14.00 2.08
CA ARG A 72 2.73 -13.86 2.82
C ARG A 72 2.85 -13.02 4.10
N GLY A 73 4.03 -13.00 4.71
CA GLY A 73 4.33 -12.15 5.86
C GLY A 73 4.66 -10.71 5.52
N ASN A 74 4.97 -10.37 4.26
CA ASN A 74 5.32 -9.01 3.85
C ASN A 74 4.17 -8.05 4.13
N GLN A 75 4.50 -6.84 4.62
CA GLN A 75 3.54 -5.83 5.05
C GLN A 75 2.51 -5.48 3.97
N LEU A 76 2.94 -5.28 2.73
CA LEU A 76 2.03 -4.93 1.63
C LEU A 76 1.16 -6.12 1.21
N VAL A 77 1.75 -7.32 1.16
CA VAL A 77 1.05 -8.54 0.76
C VAL A 77 -0.03 -8.93 1.77
N ARG A 78 0.30 -8.90 3.08
CA ARG A 78 -0.62 -9.27 4.15
C ARG A 78 -1.74 -8.24 4.37
N THR A 79 -1.52 -6.99 3.96
CA THR A 79 -2.50 -5.90 4.13
C THR A 79 -3.29 -5.54 2.87
N ARG A 80 -3.10 -6.25 1.74
CA ARG A 80 -3.75 -5.94 0.46
C ARG A 80 -5.27 -5.74 0.55
N SER A 81 -5.98 -6.58 1.32
CA SER A 81 -7.43 -6.47 1.49
C SER A 81 -7.84 -5.22 2.28
N ALA A 82 -6.96 -4.69 3.15
CA ALA A 82 -7.23 -3.47 3.90
C ALA A 82 -7.14 -2.20 3.03
N TYR A 83 -6.39 -2.22 1.93
CA TYR A 83 -6.44 -1.19 0.89
C TYR A 83 -7.75 -1.28 0.10
N ALA A 84 -8.18 -2.50 -0.28
CA ALA A 84 -9.45 -2.73 -0.98
C ALA A 84 -10.67 -2.30 -0.14
N ALA A 85 -10.65 -2.60 1.16
CA ALA A 85 -11.67 -2.14 2.12
C ALA A 85 -11.77 -0.62 2.22
N ARG A 86 -10.74 0.12 1.80
CA ARG A 86 -10.74 1.59 1.70
C ARG A 86 -11.19 2.09 0.32
N GLY A 87 -11.77 1.22 -0.50
CA GLY A 87 -12.34 1.52 -1.82
C GLY A 87 -11.33 1.59 -2.96
N LEU A 88 -10.11 1.05 -2.77
CA LEU A 88 -9.07 1.05 -3.81
C LEU A 88 -9.14 -0.22 -4.66
N ALA A 89 -8.95 -0.11 -5.97
CA ALA A 89 -8.51 -1.27 -6.75
C ALA A 89 -7.05 -1.57 -6.42
N VAL A 90 -6.71 -2.80 -6.08
CA VAL A 90 -5.40 -3.19 -5.56
C VAL A 90 -4.75 -4.18 -6.50
N LEU A 91 -3.52 -3.91 -6.96
CA LEU A 91 -2.71 -4.87 -7.71
C LEU A 91 -1.46 -5.20 -6.90
N VAL A 92 -1.33 -6.43 -6.43
CA VAL A 92 -0.09 -6.94 -5.85
C VAL A 92 0.75 -7.53 -6.96
N VAL A 93 1.91 -6.92 -7.21
CA VAL A 93 2.77 -7.27 -8.35
C VAL A 93 3.89 -8.23 -7.96
N ASP A 94 4.21 -9.15 -8.87
CA ASP A 94 5.33 -10.09 -8.72
C ASP A 94 6.67 -9.45 -9.14
N ALA A 95 7.78 -10.15 -8.94
CA ALA A 95 9.14 -9.67 -9.17
C ALA A 95 9.35 -9.17 -10.61
N GLY A 96 8.80 -9.90 -11.59
CA GLY A 96 8.95 -9.63 -13.02
C GLY A 96 8.00 -8.60 -13.61
N THR A 97 7.04 -8.07 -12.85
CA THR A 97 6.03 -7.16 -13.42
C THR A 97 6.65 -5.82 -13.86
N ASP A 98 6.49 -5.49 -15.14
CA ASP A 98 6.83 -4.17 -15.66
C ASP A 98 5.93 -3.07 -15.05
N LEU A 99 6.55 -2.05 -14.47
CA LEU A 99 5.83 -1.01 -13.74
C LEU A 99 5.01 -0.11 -14.67
N SER A 100 5.49 0.18 -15.88
CA SER A 100 4.75 1.02 -16.83
C SER A 100 3.44 0.34 -17.23
N SER A 101 3.52 -0.95 -17.55
CA SER A 101 2.38 -1.81 -17.86
C SER A 101 1.40 -1.88 -16.68
N ALA A 102 1.90 -2.04 -15.44
CA ALA A 102 1.06 -2.05 -14.25
C ALA A 102 0.34 -0.71 -14.02
N VAL A 103 1.03 0.41 -14.19
CA VAL A 103 0.42 1.74 -14.08
C VAL A 103 -0.67 1.94 -15.13
N GLN A 104 -0.43 1.55 -16.38
CA GLN A 104 -1.42 1.65 -17.47
C GLN A 104 -2.64 0.77 -17.19
N TYR A 105 -2.41 -0.48 -16.79
CA TYR A 105 -3.46 -1.44 -16.44
C TYR A 105 -4.35 -0.90 -15.31
N MET A 106 -3.74 -0.41 -14.23
CA MET A 106 -4.49 0.13 -13.08
C MET A 106 -5.14 1.48 -13.35
N ALA A 107 -4.58 2.30 -14.24
CA ALA A 107 -5.19 3.55 -14.69
C ALA A 107 -6.47 3.30 -15.49
N ALA A 108 -6.48 2.25 -16.33
CA ALA A 108 -7.68 1.82 -17.08
C ALA A 108 -8.79 1.32 -16.16
N ILE A 109 -8.45 0.78 -14.98
CA ILE A 109 -9.44 0.46 -13.94
C ILE A 109 -9.94 1.73 -13.26
N LYS A 110 -9.04 2.55 -12.71
CA LYS A 110 -9.38 3.81 -12.04
C LYS A 110 -8.15 4.65 -11.77
N ARG A 111 -8.14 5.91 -12.21
CA ARG A 111 -7.21 6.94 -11.72
C ARG A 111 -7.75 7.64 -10.46
N PRO A 112 -6.86 8.17 -9.59
CA PRO A 112 -5.39 8.13 -9.67
C PRO A 112 -4.80 6.75 -9.33
N VAL A 113 -3.57 6.49 -9.80
CA VAL A 113 -2.76 5.29 -9.52
C VAL A 113 -1.60 5.64 -8.59
N THR A 114 -1.61 5.08 -7.39
CA THR A 114 -0.50 5.18 -6.44
C THR A 114 0.34 3.91 -6.45
N VAL A 115 1.66 4.04 -6.51
CA VAL A 115 2.57 2.89 -6.28
C VAL A 115 3.02 2.93 -4.83
N VAL A 116 2.76 1.86 -4.08
CA VAL A 116 3.27 1.66 -2.72
C VAL A 116 4.33 0.58 -2.76
N ALA A 117 5.56 0.93 -2.43
CA ALA A 117 6.71 0.03 -2.49
C ALA A 117 7.36 -0.10 -1.11
N THR A 118 7.85 -1.30 -0.77
CA THR A 118 8.49 -1.56 0.53
C THR A 118 9.89 -2.14 0.38
N SER A 119 10.86 -1.68 1.19
CA SER A 119 12.21 -2.23 1.21
C SER A 119 12.82 -2.31 -0.19
N ARG A 120 13.31 -3.46 -0.64
CA ARG A 120 13.86 -3.63 -2.01
C ARG A 120 12.87 -3.29 -3.14
N GLY A 121 11.57 -3.31 -2.85
CA GLY A 121 10.54 -2.83 -3.76
C GLY A 121 10.71 -1.35 -4.09
N THR A 122 11.28 -0.53 -3.22
CA THR A 122 11.52 0.90 -3.50
C THR A 122 12.54 1.09 -4.63
N GLN A 123 13.56 0.23 -4.70
CA GLN A 123 14.53 0.23 -5.81
C GLN A 123 13.83 -0.16 -7.12
N ARG A 124 13.02 -1.23 -7.10
CA ARG A 124 12.25 -1.67 -8.28
C ARG A 124 11.26 -0.60 -8.77
N ALA A 125 10.62 0.12 -7.85
CA ALA A 125 9.75 1.24 -8.18
C ALA A 125 10.55 2.39 -8.84
N ALA A 126 11.70 2.75 -8.26
CA ALA A 126 12.61 3.75 -8.81
C ALA A 126 13.10 3.37 -10.21
N GLU A 127 13.50 2.12 -10.42
CA GLU A 127 13.93 1.60 -11.72
C GLU A 127 12.81 1.69 -12.77
N GLY A 128 11.58 1.33 -12.39
CA GLY A 128 10.42 1.48 -13.26
C GLY A 128 10.14 2.93 -13.64
N ILE A 129 10.28 3.87 -12.69
CA ILE A 129 10.14 5.32 -12.94
C ILE A 129 11.24 5.83 -13.87
N ALA A 130 12.48 5.40 -13.65
CA ALA A 130 13.63 5.73 -14.50
C ALA A 130 13.43 5.22 -15.93
N ARG A 131 12.79 4.05 -16.11
CA ARG A 131 12.39 3.51 -17.42
C ARG A 131 11.13 4.13 -18.03
N GLY A 132 10.53 5.11 -17.37
CA GLY A 132 9.42 5.89 -17.94
C GLY A 132 8.05 5.60 -17.34
N ALA A 133 7.91 4.77 -16.30
CA ALA A 133 6.64 4.66 -15.59
C ALA A 133 6.24 6.02 -14.97
N ARG A 134 4.95 6.35 -15.04
CA ARG A 134 4.38 7.63 -14.57
C ARG A 134 3.16 7.40 -13.67
N PRO A 135 3.35 6.88 -12.44
CA PRO A 135 2.26 6.84 -11.46
C PRO A 135 1.87 8.25 -11.02
N ASP A 136 0.63 8.44 -10.57
CA ASP A 136 0.15 9.73 -10.08
C ASP A 136 0.79 10.09 -8.73
N ALA A 137 1.08 9.08 -7.90
CA ALA A 137 1.78 9.22 -6.62
C ALA A 137 2.64 8.00 -6.29
N LEU A 138 3.64 8.21 -5.44
CA LEU A 138 4.56 7.19 -4.94
C LEU A 138 4.55 7.17 -3.40
N VAL A 139 4.47 5.99 -2.82
CA VAL A 139 4.63 5.78 -1.37
C VAL A 139 5.78 4.80 -1.18
N LEU A 140 6.80 5.23 -0.44
CA LEU A 140 7.97 4.43 -0.13
C LEU A 140 7.94 4.07 1.36
N THR A 141 7.94 2.79 1.67
CA THR A 141 7.87 2.29 3.05
C THR A 141 9.15 1.54 3.40
N SER A 142 9.77 1.85 4.54
CA SER A 142 11.06 1.25 4.98
C SER A 142 12.05 1.13 3.81
N GLY A 143 12.36 2.26 3.15
CA GLY A 143 12.94 2.27 1.81
C GLY A 143 14.47 2.34 1.76
N PHE A 144 15.02 1.90 0.62
CA PHE A 144 16.40 2.20 0.19
C PHE A 144 16.39 3.62 -0.41
N LEU A 145 16.40 4.65 0.43
CA LEU A 145 16.08 6.02 -0.01
C LEU A 145 17.31 6.77 -0.53
N SER A 146 18.40 6.76 0.23
CA SER A 146 19.67 7.46 -0.04
C SER A 146 20.87 6.57 0.30
N ALA A 147 22.10 7.07 0.12
CA ALA A 147 23.31 6.35 0.53
C ALA A 147 23.32 6.04 2.04
N GLU A 148 22.80 6.95 2.85
CA GLU A 148 22.67 6.86 4.30
C GLU A 148 21.59 5.87 4.76
N SER A 149 20.79 5.32 3.82
CA SER A 149 20.01 4.11 4.10
C SER A 149 20.91 2.89 4.34
N GLY A 150 22.18 2.94 3.89
CA GLY A 150 23.15 1.86 3.99
C GLY A 150 23.38 1.09 2.69
N SER A 151 23.01 1.66 1.53
CA SER A 151 23.17 1.05 0.21
C SER A 151 23.50 2.09 -0.87
N GLY A 152 24.49 1.82 -1.72
CA GLY A 152 24.82 2.68 -2.87
C GLY A 152 23.78 2.65 -3.98
N SER A 153 23.08 1.52 -4.13
CA SER A 153 21.87 1.45 -4.97
C SER A 153 20.66 1.82 -4.11
N ASN A 154 20.03 2.96 -4.41
CA ASN A 154 18.91 3.54 -3.67
C ASN A 154 18.05 4.41 -4.60
N VAL A 155 16.91 4.87 -4.12
CA VAL A 155 15.94 5.61 -4.93
C VAL A 155 16.55 6.89 -5.51
N MET A 156 17.36 7.64 -4.74
CA MET A 156 18.04 8.84 -5.26
C MET A 156 18.97 8.51 -6.42
N SER A 157 19.85 7.52 -6.25
CA SER A 157 20.83 7.17 -7.28
C SER A 157 20.18 6.56 -8.52
N ILE A 158 19.09 5.81 -8.37
CA ILE A 158 18.36 5.20 -9.49
C ILE A 158 17.55 6.24 -10.27
N ILE A 159 16.85 7.15 -9.60
CA ILE A 159 16.05 8.18 -10.27
C ILE A 159 16.94 9.29 -10.84
N GLY A 160 18.05 9.61 -10.18
CA GLY A 160 19.08 10.56 -10.62
C GLY A 160 18.69 12.03 -10.45
N SER A 161 17.46 12.41 -10.80
CA SER A 161 16.96 13.79 -10.68
C SER A 161 15.64 13.88 -9.91
N PRO A 162 15.50 14.82 -8.95
CA PRO A 162 14.23 15.02 -8.26
C PRO A 162 13.11 15.45 -9.21
N SER A 163 13.42 16.04 -10.36
CA SER A 163 12.42 16.40 -11.38
C SER A 163 11.73 15.18 -12.02
N ALA A 164 12.29 13.98 -11.89
CA ALA A 164 11.68 12.72 -12.31
C ALA A 164 10.90 12.01 -11.18
N LEU A 165 11.06 12.44 -9.92
CA LEU A 165 10.38 11.85 -8.78
C LEU A 165 8.87 12.23 -8.80
N PRO A 166 7.94 11.26 -8.78
CA PRO A 166 6.52 11.54 -8.57
C PRO A 166 6.26 12.21 -7.21
N ARG A 167 5.07 12.76 -7.00
CA ARG A 167 4.64 13.21 -5.67
C ARG A 167 4.78 12.03 -4.70
N THR A 168 5.61 12.20 -3.66
CA THR A 168 6.09 11.08 -2.85
C THR A 168 5.76 11.24 -1.36
N LEU A 169 5.32 10.15 -0.73
CA LEU A 169 5.25 9.99 0.72
C LEU A 169 6.24 8.92 1.14
N VAL A 170 7.13 9.27 2.06
CA VAL A 170 7.96 8.30 2.78
C VAL A 170 7.24 7.92 4.08
N ILE A 171 7.02 6.64 4.33
CA ILE A 171 6.55 6.12 5.62
C ILE A 171 7.69 5.30 6.20
N HIS A 172 8.26 5.73 7.32
CA HIS A 172 9.43 5.07 7.89
C HIS A 172 9.28 4.88 9.39
N HIS A 173 9.75 3.75 9.89
CA HIS A 173 9.81 3.51 11.33
C HIS A 173 11.05 4.19 11.92
N ARG A 174 10.90 4.92 13.04
CA ARG A 174 12.03 5.64 13.68
C ARG A 174 13.17 4.71 14.09
N ASN A 175 12.85 3.46 14.38
CA ASN A 175 13.79 2.42 14.82
C ASN A 175 13.91 1.29 13.80
N ASP A 176 13.73 1.55 12.49
CA ASP A 176 14.05 0.53 11.48
C ASP A 176 15.53 0.11 11.63
N GLY A 177 15.75 -1.12 12.07
CA GLY A 177 17.08 -1.66 12.35
C GLY A 177 17.74 -2.32 11.13
N CYS A 178 17.07 -2.32 9.98
CA CYS A 178 17.63 -2.93 8.80
C CYS A 178 18.80 -2.10 8.25
N LYS A 179 19.96 -2.74 8.09
CA LYS A 179 21.22 -2.09 7.70
C LYS A 179 21.24 -1.42 6.33
N VAL A 180 20.22 -1.66 5.50
CA VAL A 180 20.09 -1.11 4.13
C VAL A 180 18.87 -0.20 3.93
N THR A 181 18.08 0.00 4.99
CA THR A 181 16.94 0.94 5.02
C THR A 181 16.98 1.78 6.30
N ALA A 182 18.18 2.13 6.75
CA ALA A 182 18.39 2.87 7.98
C ALA A 182 17.62 4.22 7.96
N PRO A 183 17.00 4.65 9.08
CA PRO A 183 16.27 5.92 9.18
C PRO A 183 17.10 7.14 8.76
N ALA A 184 18.43 7.06 8.90
CA ALA A 184 19.37 8.10 8.47
C ALA A 184 19.25 8.45 6.97
N GLY A 185 18.71 7.55 6.15
CA GLY A 185 18.48 7.81 4.74
C GLY A 185 17.27 8.68 4.40
N VAL A 186 16.40 8.97 5.37
CA VAL A 186 15.16 9.70 5.12
C VAL A 186 15.41 11.20 4.89
N ASP A 187 16.17 11.85 5.77
CA ASP A 187 16.40 13.31 5.67
C ASP A 187 17.16 13.70 4.40
N PRO A 188 18.24 13.01 3.98
CA PRO A 188 18.90 13.27 2.70
C PRO A 188 17.96 13.12 1.51
N PHE A 189 17.11 12.08 1.51
CA PHE A 189 16.11 11.86 0.46
C PHE A 189 15.07 12.98 0.38
N VAL A 190 14.50 13.38 1.53
CA VAL A 190 13.51 14.46 1.58
C VAL A 190 14.13 15.78 1.11
N LYS A 191 15.36 16.09 1.53
CA LYS A 191 16.10 17.28 1.05
C LYS A 191 16.34 17.23 -0.45
N TRP A 192 16.84 16.11 -0.97
CA TRP A 192 17.09 15.90 -2.40
C TRP A 192 15.81 16.05 -3.24
N SER A 193 14.65 15.62 -2.71
CA SER A 193 13.38 15.63 -3.42
C SER A 193 12.88 17.03 -3.83
N ALA A 194 13.49 18.11 -3.34
CA ALA A 194 13.14 19.49 -3.65
C ALA A 194 11.63 19.78 -3.45
N GLY A 195 11.06 19.32 -2.33
CA GLY A 195 9.66 19.53 -1.97
C GLY A 195 8.67 18.51 -2.56
N ARG A 196 9.15 17.53 -3.34
CA ARG A 196 8.30 16.47 -3.92
C ARG A 196 8.05 15.31 -2.97
N ALA A 197 8.88 15.15 -1.95
CA ALA A 197 8.67 14.15 -0.91
C ALA A 197 8.38 14.79 0.45
N ARG A 198 7.51 14.14 1.21
CA ARG A 198 7.33 14.38 2.66
C ARG A 198 7.40 13.07 3.42
N VAL A 199 7.70 13.13 4.70
CA VAL A 199 7.83 11.96 5.57
C VAL A 199 6.68 11.87 6.57
N ALA A 200 6.21 10.64 6.80
CA ALA A 200 5.45 10.24 7.96
C ALA A 200 6.28 9.27 8.80
N TRP A 201 6.66 9.69 10.00
CA TRP A 201 7.40 8.87 10.95
C TRP A 201 6.44 8.03 11.79
N LEU A 202 6.70 6.73 11.88
CA LEU A 202 6.00 5.81 12.76
C LEU A 202 6.89 5.35 13.91
N SER A 203 6.26 4.98 15.02
CA SER A 203 6.90 4.45 16.23
C SER A 203 5.94 3.50 16.94
N GLY A 204 6.47 2.67 17.84
CA GLY A 204 5.69 1.65 18.54
C GLY A 204 5.66 0.33 17.77
N GLY A 205 4.65 -0.51 18.02
CA GLY A 205 4.60 -1.85 17.46
C GLY A 205 5.62 -2.81 18.11
N ARG A 206 5.94 -3.89 17.42
CA ARG A 206 6.83 -4.96 17.91
C ARG A 206 8.06 -5.10 17.02
N ASN A 207 9.15 -5.58 17.60
CA ASN A 207 10.41 -5.82 16.90
C ASN A 207 10.87 -7.26 17.11
N ASP A 208 10.33 -8.17 16.30
CA ASP A 208 10.57 -9.60 16.45
C ASP A 208 11.44 -10.13 15.31
N GLY A 209 12.48 -10.89 15.66
CA GLY A 209 13.33 -11.59 14.68
C GLY A 209 14.38 -10.69 14.03
N ASP A 210 14.72 -11.01 12.78
CA ASP A 210 15.73 -10.28 12.02
C ASP A 210 15.29 -8.82 11.76
N PRO A 211 16.17 -7.82 11.97
CA PRO A 211 15.83 -6.41 11.80
C PRO A 211 15.37 -6.01 10.39
N CYS A 212 15.70 -6.78 9.35
CA CYS A 212 15.26 -6.56 7.97
C CYS A 212 14.01 -7.35 7.58
N GLU A 213 13.41 -8.10 8.51
CA GLU A 213 12.29 -8.99 8.21
C GLU A 213 10.93 -8.40 8.60
N ALA A 214 9.88 -9.01 8.05
CA ALA A 214 8.52 -8.46 8.09
C ALA A 214 7.86 -8.41 9.49
N ARG A 215 8.47 -9.07 10.49
CA ARG A 215 8.03 -9.08 11.90
C ARG A 215 8.81 -8.09 12.78
N GLY A 216 9.82 -7.42 12.22
CA GLY A 216 10.51 -6.33 12.90
C GLY A 216 9.80 -4.98 12.73
N TYR A 217 10.44 -3.94 13.26
CA TYR A 217 10.09 -2.56 12.96
C TYR A 217 10.15 -2.24 11.46
N HIS A 218 11.11 -2.84 10.73
CA HIS A 218 11.21 -2.74 9.28
C HIS A 218 9.91 -3.14 8.56
N GLY A 219 9.29 -4.23 9.02
CA GLY A 219 8.02 -4.74 8.52
C GLY A 219 6.77 -4.10 9.13
N PHE A 220 6.91 -3.08 9.97
CA PHE A 220 5.80 -2.40 10.66
C PHE A 220 4.92 -3.36 11.49
N ASN A 221 5.52 -4.34 12.17
CA ASN A 221 4.77 -5.31 12.98
C ASN A 221 3.94 -4.61 14.07
N GLY A 222 2.61 -4.81 14.03
CA GLY A 222 1.65 -4.15 14.91
C GLY A 222 1.20 -2.75 14.45
N LEU A 223 1.67 -2.27 13.29
CA LEU A 223 1.37 -0.93 12.77
C LEU A 223 0.67 -0.95 11.39
N ASP A 224 0.21 -2.12 10.93
CA ASP A 224 -0.40 -2.32 9.61
C ASP A 224 -1.51 -1.32 9.28
N GLY A 225 -2.44 -1.11 10.21
CA GLY A 225 -3.55 -0.16 10.00
C GLY A 225 -3.09 1.28 9.79
N GLN A 226 -2.00 1.70 10.45
CA GLN A 226 -1.43 3.04 10.32
C GLN A 226 -0.76 3.22 8.96
N VAL A 227 0.05 2.24 8.54
CA VAL A 227 0.70 2.25 7.21
C VAL A 227 -0.36 2.30 6.11
N VAL A 228 -1.37 1.43 6.17
CA VAL A 228 -2.45 1.40 5.17
C VAL A 228 -3.23 2.71 5.17
N GLY A 229 -3.52 3.29 6.35
CA GLY A 229 -4.22 4.57 6.46
C GLY A 229 -3.48 5.72 5.78
N LEU A 230 -2.19 5.86 6.07
CA LEU A 230 -1.33 6.88 5.46
C LEU A 230 -1.20 6.68 3.95
N ALA A 231 -0.88 5.46 3.51
CA ALA A 231 -0.65 5.16 2.10
C ALA A 231 -1.94 5.29 1.26
N ALA A 232 -3.08 4.76 1.72
CA ALA A 232 -4.36 4.83 1.01
C ALA A 232 -5.00 6.25 1.01
N GLY A 233 -4.56 7.09 1.94
CA GLY A 233 -4.95 8.49 2.05
C GLY A 233 -4.09 9.42 1.20
N PHE A 234 -2.91 8.99 0.77
CA PHE A 234 -2.00 9.79 -0.02
C PHE A 234 -2.45 9.88 -1.47
N ARG A 235 -2.68 11.11 -1.93
CA ARG A 235 -3.09 11.47 -3.28
C ARG A 235 -2.46 12.81 -3.63
#